data_AF-A0A8S3H478-F1
#
_entry.id   AF-A0A8S3H478-F1
#
_cell.length_a   1.000
_cell.length_b   1.000
_cell.length_c   1.000
_cell.angle_alpha   90.00
_cell.angle_beta   90.00
_cell.angle_gamma   90.00
#
_symmetry.space_group_name_H-M   'P 1'
#
loop_
_entity.id
_entity.type
_entity.pdbx_description
1 polymer ?
#
loop_
_entity_poly.entity_id
_entity_poly.type
_entity_poly.pdbx_seq_one_letter_code
_entity_poly.pdbx_strand_id
1 'polypeptide(L)'
;FFVSGVTPSSECTTWNSFIAGLTCSSHTSLNLYGTNGSIGVDVTNAAVATAIASALRTGTAYSGSSNGHSWQVGTCGTGIELTATGATYSCNPGYIIRPCVGNSN
;
A
#
# COMPACT_ATOMS: atom_id res chain seq x y z
N PHE A 1 12.43 7.89 5.61
CA PHE A 1 12.89 7.97 4.21
C PHE A 1 13.60 6.66 3.90
N PHE A 2 13.46 6.10 2.70
CA PHE A 2 14.10 4.82 2.38
C PHE A 2 15.56 5.02 1.99
N VAL A 3 16.44 4.16 2.50
CA VAL A 3 17.86 4.10 2.13
C VAL A 3 18.15 2.73 1.55
N SER A 4 18.73 2.70 0.36
CA SER A 4 19.06 1.44 -0.33
C SER A 4 20.01 0.58 0.51
N GLY A 5 19.74 -0.73 0.57
CA GLY A 5 20.54 -1.69 1.32
C GLY A 5 20.35 -1.66 2.84
N VAL A 6 19.51 -0.78 3.37
CA VAL A 6 19.20 -0.68 4.80
C VAL A 6 17.82 -1.25 5.07
N THR A 7 17.69 -2.05 6.14
CA THR A 7 16.36 -2.49 6.60
C THR A 7 15.62 -1.31 7.21
N PRO A 8 14.46 -0.88 6.64
CA PRO A 8 13.79 0.34 7.06
C PRO A 8 12.88 0.07 8.28
N SER A 9 13.48 -0.20 9.43
CA SER A 9 12.78 -0.63 10.65
C SER A 9 11.80 0.43 11.19
N SER A 10 12.16 1.71 11.13
CA SER A 10 11.30 2.84 11.50
C SER A 10 10.09 2.97 10.59
N GLU A 11 10.29 2.89 9.28
CA GLU A 11 9.24 3.00 8.26
C GLU A 11 8.29 1.80 8.35
N CYS A 12 8.84 0.60 8.56
CA CYS A 12 8.03 -0.60 8.79
C CYS A 12 7.19 -0.49 10.07
N THR A 13 7.76 0.01 11.17
CA THR A 13 7.01 0.23 12.42
C THR A 13 5.89 1.25 12.24
N THR A 14 6.19 2.36 11.53
CA THR A 14 5.23 3.41 11.23
C THR A 14 4.11 2.90 10.32
N TRP A 15 4.45 2.12 9.30
CA TRP A 15 3.49 1.48 8.40
C TRP A 15 2.57 0.52 9.13
N ASN A 16 3.12 -0.36 9.98
CA ASN A 16 2.33 -1.31 10.76
C ASN A 16 1.40 -0.60 11.74
N SER A 17 1.87 0.49 12.37
CA SER A 17 1.03 1.33 13.23
C SER A 17 -0.11 2.00 12.45
N PHE A 18 0.18 2.50 11.25
CA PHE A 18 -0.82 3.10 10.36
C PHE A 18 -1.90 2.09 9.96
N ILE A 19 -1.53 0.93 9.41
CA ILE A 19 -2.51 -0.07 8.96
C ILE A 19 -3.31 -0.67 10.12
N ALA A 20 -2.71 -0.80 11.32
CA ALA A 20 -3.43 -1.21 12.52
C ALA A 20 -4.46 -0.16 13.01
N GLY A 21 -4.26 1.11 12.67
CA GLY A 21 -5.18 2.21 12.97
C GLY A 21 -6.36 2.35 12.00
N LEU A 22 -6.32 1.73 10.83
CA LEU A 22 -7.38 1.84 9.81
C LEU A 22 -8.70 1.24 10.29
N THR A 23 -9.84 1.87 10.01
CA THR A 23 -11.18 1.30 10.30
C THR A 23 -11.78 0.60 9.08
N CYS A 24 -12.61 -0.42 9.28
CA CYS A 24 -13.17 -1.21 8.18
C CYS A 24 -14.47 -0.66 7.57
N SER A 25 -14.92 0.56 7.90
CA SER A 25 -16.33 0.94 7.65
C SER A 25 -16.63 2.38 7.21
N SER A 26 -15.67 3.17 6.71
CA SER A 26 -15.98 4.58 6.40
C SER A 26 -14.99 5.31 5.49
N HIS A 27 -14.16 4.60 4.71
CA HIS A 27 -13.19 5.28 3.86
C HIS A 27 -13.86 5.74 2.57
N THR A 28 -13.93 7.06 2.38
CA THR A 28 -14.51 7.68 1.18
C THR A 28 -13.47 7.86 0.07
N SER A 29 -12.20 7.95 0.43
CA SER A 29 -11.09 8.05 -0.51
C SER A 29 -9.79 7.47 0.04
N LEU A 30 -8.86 7.23 -0.88
CA LEU A 30 -7.46 6.90 -0.60
C LEU A 30 -6.59 7.70 -1.57
N ASN A 31 -5.43 8.16 -1.12
CA ASN A 31 -4.43 8.75 -2.00
C ASN A 31 -3.06 8.11 -1.70
N LEU A 32 -2.38 7.68 -2.74
CA LEU A 32 -1.05 7.10 -2.70
C LEU A 32 -0.08 7.99 -3.48
N TYR A 33 0.83 8.65 -2.75
CA TYR A 33 1.85 9.53 -3.32
C TYR A 33 3.24 9.13 -2.84
N GLY A 34 4.27 9.51 -3.60
CA GLY A 34 5.64 9.15 -3.29
C GLY A 34 6.63 9.82 -4.25
N THR A 35 7.87 9.33 -4.26
CA THR A 35 8.97 9.94 -5.03
C THR A 35 8.71 9.96 -6.54
N ASN A 36 7.90 9.04 -7.07
CA ASN A 36 7.58 8.96 -8.49
C ASN A 36 6.38 9.82 -8.93
N GLY A 37 5.76 10.57 -8.02
CA GLY A 37 4.67 11.49 -8.34
C GLY A 37 4.13 12.20 -7.11
N SER A 38 4.30 13.52 -7.06
CA SER A 38 3.81 14.37 -5.96
C SER A 38 2.29 14.55 -5.93
N ILE A 39 1.62 14.31 -7.06
CA ILE A 39 0.15 14.32 -7.17
C ILE A 39 -0.44 13.01 -6.59
N GLY A 40 0.32 11.93 -6.66
CA GLY A 40 -0.13 10.60 -6.29
C GLY A 40 -1.20 10.04 -7.22
N VAL A 41 -1.77 8.91 -6.81
CA VAL A 41 -2.92 8.26 -7.44
C VAL A 41 -3.99 8.06 -6.40
N ASP A 42 -5.24 8.31 -6.78
CA ASP A 42 -6.36 8.34 -5.85
C ASP A 42 -7.41 7.27 -6.14
N VAL A 43 -8.14 6.93 -5.09
CA VAL A 43 -9.39 6.19 -5.13
C VAL A 43 -10.47 7.13 -4.60
N THR A 44 -11.50 7.41 -5.39
CA THR A 44 -12.67 8.18 -4.98
C THR A 44 -13.92 7.31 -4.78
N ASN A 45 -13.83 6.02 -5.14
CA ASN A 45 -14.88 5.05 -4.87
C ASN A 45 -14.76 4.54 -3.42
N ALA A 46 -15.75 4.89 -2.59
CA ALA A 46 -15.78 4.52 -1.17
C ALA A 46 -15.75 3.00 -0.92
N ALA A 47 -16.35 2.19 -1.79
CA ALA A 47 -16.33 0.74 -1.64
C ALA A 47 -14.92 0.18 -1.89
N VAL A 48 -14.21 0.70 -2.90
CA VAL A 48 -12.82 0.32 -3.18
C VAL A 48 -11.90 0.80 -2.07
N ALA A 49 -12.02 2.05 -1.63
CA ALA A 49 -11.20 2.60 -0.54
C ALA A 49 -11.41 1.82 0.76
N THR A 50 -12.66 1.49 1.11
CA THR A 50 -12.97 0.69 2.30
C THR A 50 -12.47 -0.75 2.19
N ALA A 51 -12.55 -1.37 1.01
CA ALA A 51 -12.02 -2.71 0.79
C ALA A 51 -10.49 -2.74 0.92
N ILE A 52 -9.78 -1.76 0.36
CA ILE A 52 -8.33 -1.60 0.50
C ILE A 52 -7.96 -1.41 1.98
N ALA A 53 -8.63 -0.49 2.69
CA ALA A 53 -8.35 -0.24 4.10
C ALA A 53 -8.57 -1.48 4.97
N SER A 54 -9.65 -2.23 4.70
CA SER A 54 -9.94 -3.49 5.39
C SER A 54 -8.88 -4.55 5.11
N ALA A 55 -8.45 -4.66 3.86
CA ALA A 55 -7.39 -5.59 3.45
C ALA A 55 -6.05 -5.26 4.13
N LEU A 56 -5.68 -3.98 4.16
CA LEU A 56 -4.48 -3.50 4.84
C LEU A 56 -4.51 -3.79 6.34
N ARG A 57 -5.64 -3.51 7.01
CA ARG A 57 -5.79 -3.76 8.45
C ARG A 57 -5.69 -5.25 8.80
N THR A 58 -6.28 -6.11 7.97
CA THR A 58 -6.45 -7.54 8.26
C THR A 58 -5.36 -8.42 7.64
N GLY A 59 -4.51 -7.87 6.79
CA GLY A 59 -3.53 -8.64 6.03
C GLY A 59 -4.18 -9.59 5.01
N THR A 60 -5.40 -9.30 4.56
CA THR A 60 -6.09 -10.10 3.55
C THR A 60 -5.78 -9.61 2.15
N ALA A 61 -5.85 -10.51 1.16
CA ALA A 61 -5.63 -10.15 -0.23
C ALA A 61 -6.80 -9.32 -0.77
N TYR A 62 -6.48 -8.31 -1.57
CA TYR A 62 -7.45 -7.52 -2.32
C TYR A 62 -6.97 -7.31 -3.75
N SER A 63 -7.90 -7.29 -4.70
CA SER A 63 -7.66 -6.89 -6.08
C SER A 63 -8.87 -6.11 -6.59
N GLY A 64 -8.63 -4.98 -7.23
CA GLY A 64 -9.67 -4.16 -7.83
C GLY A 64 -9.11 -3.07 -8.73
N SER A 65 -10.00 -2.25 -9.27
CA SER A 65 -9.63 -1.13 -10.14
C SER A 65 -10.36 0.14 -9.75
N SER A 66 -9.67 1.27 -9.77
CA SER A 66 -10.26 2.59 -9.55
C SER A 66 -9.42 3.65 -10.24
N ASN A 67 -10.08 4.64 -10.85
CA ASN A 67 -9.45 5.81 -11.48
C ASN A 67 -8.31 5.46 -12.46
N GLY A 68 -8.48 4.39 -13.25
CA GLY A 68 -7.49 3.95 -14.24
C GLY A 68 -6.33 3.12 -13.69
N HIS A 69 -6.31 2.84 -12.39
CA HIS A 69 -5.28 2.05 -11.73
C HIS A 69 -5.79 0.69 -11.27
N SER A 70 -4.90 -0.31 -11.28
CA SER A 70 -5.15 -1.64 -10.74
C SER A 70 -4.57 -1.72 -9.34
N TRP A 71 -5.44 -1.79 -8.35
CA TRP A 71 -5.09 -1.78 -6.94
C TRP A 71 -5.00 -3.19 -6.40
N GLN A 72 -3.93 -3.48 -5.68
CA GLN A 72 -3.78 -4.72 -4.95
C GLN A 72 -3.25 -4.50 -3.54
N VAL A 73 -3.73 -5.34 -2.63
CA VAL A 73 -3.16 -5.55 -1.31
C VAL A 73 -2.78 -7.01 -1.20
N GLY A 74 -1.59 -7.27 -0.68
CA GLY A 74 -1.12 -8.64 -0.45
C GLY A 74 0.14 -8.67 0.38
N THR A 75 0.67 -9.86 0.59
CA THR A 75 1.91 -10.05 1.34
C THR A 75 3.11 -9.99 0.41
N CYS A 76 4.15 -9.27 0.82
CA CYS A 76 5.47 -9.30 0.21
C CYS A 76 6.50 -9.59 1.29
N GLY A 77 7.12 -10.78 1.23
CA GLY A 77 7.97 -11.26 2.30
C GLY A 77 7.19 -11.36 3.62
N THR A 78 7.68 -10.68 4.66
CA THR A 78 7.04 -10.62 5.99
C THR A 78 6.06 -9.46 6.15
N GLY A 79 5.86 -8.64 5.12
CA GLY A 79 5.10 -7.39 5.19
C GLY A 79 3.86 -7.36 4.31
N ILE A 80 2.97 -6.40 4.60
CA ILE A 80 1.84 -6.05 3.73
C ILE A 80 2.30 -5.01 2.70
N GLU A 81 1.94 -5.25 1.43
CA GLU A 81 2.17 -4.39 0.27
C GLU A 81 0.85 -3.81 -0.22
N LEU A 82 0.85 -2.51 -0.53
CA LEU A 82 -0.17 -1.82 -1.32
C LEU A 82 0.45 -1.42 -2.67
N THR A 83 -0.22 -1.71 -3.77
CA THR A 83 0.21 -1.27 -5.11
C THR A 83 -0.96 -0.78 -5.94
N ALA A 84 -0.71 0.21 -6.81
CA ALA A 84 -1.63 0.66 -7.85
C ALA A 84 -1.18 0.25 -9.28
N THR A 85 -0.24 -0.70 -9.38
CA THR A 85 0.29 -1.23 -10.67
C THR A 85 -0.22 -2.62 -11.05
N GLY A 86 -1.06 -3.25 -10.21
CA GLY A 86 -1.74 -4.51 -10.52
C GLY A 86 -0.99 -5.80 -10.23
N ALA A 87 0.21 -5.75 -9.62
CA ALA A 87 0.93 -6.94 -9.15
C ALA A 87 1.70 -6.66 -7.85
N THR A 88 1.34 -7.36 -6.78
CA THR A 88 2.17 -7.43 -5.57
C THR A 88 3.45 -8.22 -5.83
N TYR A 89 4.49 -8.02 -5.02
CA TYR A 89 5.78 -8.72 -5.17
C TYR A 89 6.50 -8.44 -6.50
N SER A 90 6.19 -7.30 -7.16
CA SER A 90 6.83 -6.90 -8.40
C SER A 90 7.95 -5.87 -8.17
N CYS A 91 9.09 -5.99 -8.86
CA CYS A 91 10.18 -5.00 -8.81
C CYS A 91 9.92 -3.82 -9.77
N ASN A 92 8.68 -3.33 -9.82
CA ASN A 92 8.29 -2.23 -10.70
C ASN A 92 8.42 -0.88 -9.96
N PRO A 93 9.04 0.17 -10.54
CA PRO A 93 9.14 1.50 -9.95
C PRO A 93 7.81 2.29 -9.93
N GLY A 94 6.66 1.64 -9.69
CA GLY A 94 5.35 2.27 -9.69
C GLY A 94 4.90 2.82 -8.32
N TYR A 95 3.60 3.02 -8.19
CA TYR A 95 2.95 3.42 -6.94
C TYR A 95 2.82 2.20 -6.02
N ILE A 96 3.84 1.97 -5.20
CA ILE A 96 3.95 0.81 -4.30
C ILE A 96 4.39 1.27 -2.90
N ILE A 97 3.75 0.73 -1.86
CA ILE A 97 4.18 0.86 -0.46
C ILE A 97 4.38 -0.55 0.09
N ARG A 98 5.62 -0.89 0.48
CA ARG A 98 5.96 -2.16 1.13
C ARG A 98 7.14 -2.05 2.10
N PRO A 99 7.03 -1.24 3.17
CA PRO A 99 8.18 -0.90 4.00
C PRO A 99 8.76 -2.09 4.76
N CYS A 100 8.02 -3.19 4.88
CA CYS A 100 8.40 -4.35 5.67
C CYS A 100 8.99 -5.53 4.86
N VAL A 101 9.53 -5.30 3.66
CA VAL A 101 10.15 -6.35 2.80
C VAL A 101 11.65 -6.56 3.04
N GLY A 102 12.19 -5.95 4.10
CA GLY A 102 13.62 -5.98 4.41
C GLY A 102 14.42 -4.94 3.64
N ASN A 103 15.69 -5.24 3.37
CA ASN A 103 16.64 -4.36 2.67
C ASN A 103 16.50 -4.37 1.14
N SER A 104 15.53 -5.12 0.61
CA SER A 104 15.26 -5.28 -0.82
C SER A 104 14.15 -4.32 -1.32
N ASN A 105 13.95 -3.19 -0.63
CA ASN A 105 13.03 -2.12 -1.05
C ASN A 105 13.60 -1.34 -2.24
#